data_AF-A0A8X6UXA9-F1
#
_entry.id   AF-A0A8X6UXA9-F1
#
_cell.length_a   1.000
_cell.length_b   1.000
_cell.length_c   1.000
_cell.angle_alpha   90.00
_cell.angle_beta   90.00
_cell.angle_gamma   90.00
#
_symmetry.space_group_name_H-M   'P 1'
#
loop_
_entity.id
_entity.type
_entity.pdbx_description
1 polymer ?
#
loop_
_entity_poly.entity_id
_entity_poly.type
_entity_poly.pdbx_seq_one_letter_code
_entity_poly.pdbx_strand_id
1 'polypeptide(L)'
;MKILPDGRYEVKLPWKCNSENLPSNKELTWKRHLRMMNKLRNGKFFEDYKSVFRQWEDLNIIERVPEIELNNECQYLPHRPVIKLDSATTKIRPVFEASAREKEKPSLNDCLYKGVNLFELIPDILDRFRIYPVGIVADIEKAFLMPSVAPKDRDYLRFFFPCNEKQLVYRHCRVVFGVSSSPYLLNASIMHLLENCNSECKEVALKLKSSFYVDNCVTGVFSADEIEIFIEKTKLIMSEGCFNLRIFESNAASKSVDKHSGETFILGIIWDSDNDVLKCCTNFDSLTCEVKIRKRLVLSTVQKVFDPIGMLAPSTLLPKLLLQEI
;
A
#
# COMPACT_ATOMS: atom_id res chain seq x y z
N MET A 1 5.57 -2.00 21.06
CA MET A 1 5.35 -3.00 19.99
C MET A 1 5.92 -4.31 20.48
N LYS A 2 5.30 -5.46 20.20
CA LYS A 2 5.84 -6.77 20.63
C LYS A 2 6.44 -7.47 19.40
N ILE A 3 7.59 -8.11 19.51
CA ILE A 3 8.16 -8.93 18.44
C ILE A 3 7.74 -10.38 18.70
N LEU A 4 7.22 -11.06 17.67
CA LEU A 4 6.80 -12.46 17.73
C LEU A 4 7.99 -13.39 17.49
N PRO A 5 7.90 -14.69 17.83
CA PRO A 5 9.01 -15.64 17.64
C PRO A 5 9.48 -15.78 16.19
N ASP A 6 8.62 -15.47 15.21
CA ASP A 6 8.96 -15.47 13.78
C ASP A 6 9.62 -14.17 13.31
N GLY A 7 9.88 -13.21 14.21
CA GLY A 7 10.46 -11.89 13.90
C GLY A 7 9.42 -10.82 13.55
N ARG A 8 8.15 -11.18 13.33
CA ARG A 8 7.13 -10.19 12.97
C ARG A 8 6.78 -9.29 14.14
N TYR A 9 6.49 -8.03 13.80
CA TYR A 9 5.94 -7.08 14.75
C TYR A 9 4.46 -7.34 14.99
N GLU A 10 4.06 -7.48 16.25
CA GLU A 10 2.68 -7.43 16.71
C GLU A 10 2.30 -6.00 17.12
N VAL A 11 1.24 -5.50 16.48
CA VAL A 11 0.66 -4.18 16.66
C VAL A 11 -0.77 -4.26 17.18
N LYS A 12 -1.20 -3.22 17.88
CA LYS A 12 -2.58 -3.05 18.36
C LYS A 12 -3.26 -1.97 17.53
N LEU A 13 -4.58 -2.07 17.36
CA LEU A 13 -5.34 -0.99 16.73
C LEU A 13 -5.37 0.23 17.68
N PRO A 14 -5.07 1.45 17.18
CA PRO A 14 -4.98 2.64 18.02
C PRO A 14 -6.36 3.26 18.25
N TRP A 15 -7.13 2.69 19.16
CA TRP A 15 -8.48 3.14 19.50
C TRP A 15 -8.53 4.57 20.09
N LYS A 16 -9.47 5.41 19.61
CA LYS A 16 -9.75 6.76 20.15
C LYS A 16 -10.58 6.74 21.43
N CYS A 17 -11.50 5.79 21.49
CA CYS A 17 -12.43 5.55 22.59
C CYS A 17 -12.52 4.02 22.77
N ASN A 18 -13.09 3.53 23.86
CA ASN A 18 -13.37 2.09 23.99
C ASN A 18 -14.11 1.57 22.74
N SER A 19 -13.64 0.44 22.21
CA SER A 19 -14.16 -0.23 21.01
C SER A 19 -15.62 -0.69 21.17
N GLU A 20 -16.09 -0.75 22.42
CA GLU A 20 -17.44 -1.11 22.87
C GLU A 20 -18.55 -0.23 22.26
N ASN A 21 -18.22 0.99 21.80
CA ASN A 21 -19.20 1.91 21.20
C ASN A 21 -19.40 1.72 19.69
N LEU A 22 -18.77 0.73 19.07
CA LEU A 22 -18.82 0.54 17.62
C LEU A 22 -19.99 -0.39 17.23
N PRO A 23 -21.06 0.13 16.63
CA PRO A 23 -22.25 -0.66 16.35
C PRO A 23 -22.01 -1.66 15.23
N SER A 24 -22.63 -2.84 15.32
CA SER A 24 -22.50 -3.86 14.28
C SER A 24 -22.92 -3.34 12.90
N ASN A 25 -22.05 -3.54 11.91
CA ASN A 25 -22.31 -3.21 10.51
C ASN A 25 -22.58 -4.46 9.63
N LYS A 26 -22.87 -5.61 10.26
CA LYS A 26 -22.98 -6.92 9.61
C LYS A 26 -23.94 -6.91 8.43
N GLU A 27 -25.15 -6.39 8.62
CA GLU A 27 -26.23 -6.38 7.61
C GLU A 27 -25.88 -5.49 6.41
N LEU A 28 -25.31 -4.30 6.66
CA LEU A 28 -24.79 -3.41 5.62
C LEU A 28 -23.71 -4.12 4.79
N THR A 29 -22.75 -4.74 5.46
CA THR A 29 -21.62 -5.41 4.81
C THR A 29 -22.08 -6.65 4.03
N TRP A 30 -23.05 -7.41 4.56
CA TRP A 30 -23.63 -8.56 3.86
C TRP A 30 -24.38 -8.15 2.59
N LYS A 31 -25.18 -7.08 2.63
CA LYS A 31 -25.84 -6.53 1.42
C LYS A 31 -24.83 -6.11 0.35
N ARG A 32 -23.71 -5.49 0.75
CA ARG A 32 -22.62 -5.12 -0.16
C ARG A 32 -21.93 -6.36 -0.73
N HIS A 33 -21.69 -7.37 0.11
CA HIS A 33 -21.12 -8.65 -0.30
C HIS A 33 -21.97 -9.36 -1.35
N LEU A 34 -23.28 -9.50 -1.14
CA LEU A 34 -24.19 -10.11 -2.13
C LEU A 34 -24.17 -9.38 -3.48
N ARG A 35 -24.15 -8.05 -3.46
CA ARG A 35 -24.04 -7.24 -4.69
C ARG A 35 -22.72 -7.47 -5.41
N MET A 36 -21.61 -7.55 -4.67
CA MET A 36 -20.30 -7.88 -5.24
C MET A 36 -20.32 -9.29 -5.85
N MET A 37 -20.83 -10.29 -5.12
CA MET A 37 -20.93 -11.67 -5.57
C MET A 37 -21.74 -11.79 -6.86
N ASN A 38 -22.91 -11.13 -6.95
CA ASN A 38 -23.72 -11.14 -8.16
C ASN A 38 -23.00 -10.55 -9.38
N LYS A 39 -22.16 -9.52 -9.19
CA LYS A 39 -21.34 -8.95 -10.27
C LYS A 39 -20.20 -9.89 -10.67
N LEU A 40 -19.54 -10.53 -9.71
CA LEU A 40 -18.40 -11.39 -9.97
C LEU A 40 -18.78 -12.75 -10.55
N ARG A 41 -19.95 -13.30 -10.20
CA ARG A 41 -20.45 -14.57 -10.74
C ARG A 41 -20.59 -14.55 -12.26
N ASN A 42 -20.90 -13.39 -12.82
CA ASN A 42 -21.01 -13.21 -14.27
C ASN A 42 -19.65 -12.89 -14.93
N GLY A 43 -18.57 -12.84 -14.15
CA GLY A 43 -17.24 -12.42 -14.58
C GLY A 43 -16.23 -13.57 -14.58
N LYS A 44 -15.15 -13.39 -15.34
CA LYS A 44 -14.08 -14.40 -15.52
C LYS A 44 -13.16 -14.56 -14.30
N PHE A 45 -13.22 -13.64 -13.33
CA PHE A 45 -12.20 -13.51 -12.28
C PHE A 45 -12.65 -14.01 -10.89
N PHE A 46 -13.80 -14.67 -10.79
CA PHE A 46 -14.35 -15.08 -9.49
C PHE A 46 -13.49 -16.14 -8.80
N GLU A 47 -13.04 -17.17 -9.53
CA GLU A 47 -12.14 -18.20 -8.98
C GLU A 47 -10.77 -17.61 -8.61
N ASP A 48 -10.20 -16.76 -9.47
CA ASP A 48 -8.94 -16.07 -9.19
C ASP A 48 -9.07 -15.16 -7.95
N TYR A 49 -10.24 -14.56 -7.72
CA TYR A 49 -10.45 -13.77 -6.52
C TYR A 49 -10.50 -14.64 -5.26
N LYS A 50 -11.15 -15.81 -5.31
CA LYS A 50 -11.18 -16.77 -4.21
C LYS A 50 -9.79 -17.36 -3.92
N SER A 51 -8.98 -17.59 -4.95
CA SER A 51 -7.64 -18.16 -4.78
C SER A 51 -6.73 -17.24 -3.96
N VAL A 52 -6.88 -15.91 -4.09
CA VAL A 52 -6.15 -14.95 -3.23
C VAL A 52 -6.45 -15.18 -1.75
N PHE A 53 -7.72 -15.38 -1.38
CA PHE A 53 -8.08 -15.63 0.02
C PHE A 53 -7.59 -16.99 0.51
N ARG A 54 -7.60 -18.04 -0.33
CA ARG A 54 -7.01 -19.35 0.03
C ARG A 54 -5.52 -19.22 0.32
N GLN A 55 -4.78 -18.52 -0.54
CA GLN A 55 -3.36 -18.24 -0.29
C GLN A 55 -3.15 -17.43 0.99
N TRP A 56 -4.04 -16.48 1.31
CA TRP A 56 -3.96 -15.72 2.57
C TRP A 56 -4.24 -16.59 3.80
N GLU A 57 -5.15 -17.56 3.70
CA GLU A 57 -5.42 -18.54 4.76
C GLU A 57 -4.19 -19.44 4.96
N ASP A 58 -3.60 -19.97 3.90
CA ASP A 58 -2.38 -20.80 3.96
C ASP A 58 -1.19 -20.07 4.61
N LEU A 59 -1.09 -18.76 4.37
CA LEU A 59 -0.05 -17.89 4.94
C LEU A 59 -0.39 -17.35 6.35
N ASN A 60 -1.50 -17.77 6.95
CA ASN A 60 -2.01 -17.25 8.23
C ASN A 60 -2.16 -15.72 8.24
N ILE A 61 -2.49 -15.13 7.08
CA ILE A 61 -2.81 -13.71 6.94
C ILE A 61 -4.26 -13.46 7.38
N ILE A 62 -5.12 -14.43 7.12
CA ILE A 62 -6.51 -14.49 7.57
C ILE A 62 -6.74 -15.82 8.28
N GLU A 63 -7.75 -15.86 9.13
CA GLU A 63 -8.22 -17.09 9.77
C GLU A 63 -9.74 -17.14 9.78
N ARG A 64 -10.30 -18.35 9.73
CA ARG A 64 -11.74 -18.55 9.86
C ARG A 64 -12.16 -18.25 11.31
N VAL A 65 -13.24 -17.49 11.48
CA VAL A 65 -13.78 -17.22 12.82
C VAL A 65 -14.50 -18.47 13.33
N PRO A 66 -14.14 -18.99 14.52
CA PRO A 66 -14.83 -20.12 15.14
C PRO A 66 -16.30 -19.82 15.42
N GLU A 67 -17.17 -20.83 15.38
CA GLU A 67 -18.61 -20.65 15.58
C GLU A 67 -18.94 -20.06 16.97
N ILE A 68 -18.19 -20.45 18.00
CA ILE A 68 -18.29 -19.92 19.37
C ILE A 68 -18.01 -18.41 19.44
N GLU A 69 -17.18 -17.88 18.54
CA GLU A 69 -16.76 -16.47 18.54
C GLU A 69 -17.64 -15.58 17.64
N LEU A 70 -18.58 -16.15 16.88
CA LEU A 70 -19.40 -15.39 15.93
C LEU A 70 -20.25 -14.30 16.60
N ASN A 71 -20.56 -14.46 17.89
CA ASN A 71 -21.36 -13.53 18.68
C ASN A 71 -20.51 -12.48 19.43
N ASN A 72 -19.17 -12.54 19.34
CA ASN A 72 -18.31 -11.51 19.92
C ASN A 72 -18.56 -10.14 19.29
N GLU A 73 -18.23 -9.08 20.03
CA GLU A 73 -18.15 -7.73 19.48
C GLU A 73 -17.18 -7.68 18.31
N CYS A 74 -17.64 -7.15 17.17
CA CYS A 74 -16.87 -7.22 15.94
C CYS A 74 -17.28 -6.14 14.92
N GLN A 75 -16.47 -6.03 13.86
CA GLN A 75 -16.79 -5.26 12.66
C GLN A 75 -16.48 -6.05 11.40
N TYR A 76 -17.30 -5.82 10.38
CA TYR A 76 -17.15 -6.44 9.08
C TYR A 76 -16.67 -5.41 8.06
N LEU A 77 -15.52 -5.67 7.45
CA LEU A 77 -14.95 -4.89 6.36
C LEU A 77 -15.57 -5.38 5.04
N PRO A 78 -16.41 -4.57 4.36
CA PRO A 78 -16.79 -4.89 2.99
C PRO A 78 -15.54 -4.81 2.11
N HIS A 79 -15.45 -5.73 1.16
CA HIS A 79 -14.35 -5.78 0.22
C HIS A 79 -14.84 -5.89 -1.22
N ARG A 80 -13.94 -5.59 -2.15
CA ARG A 80 -14.13 -5.78 -3.59
C ARG A 80 -12.81 -6.09 -4.28
N PRO A 81 -12.81 -6.80 -5.40
CA PRO A 81 -11.60 -6.97 -6.20
C PRO A 81 -11.28 -5.68 -6.96
N VAL A 82 -10.00 -5.33 -6.98
CA VAL A 82 -9.40 -4.41 -7.95
C VAL A 82 -8.54 -5.23 -8.90
N ILE A 83 -8.83 -5.14 -10.19
CA ILE A 83 -8.17 -5.90 -11.24
C ILE A 83 -7.20 -4.98 -11.97
N LYS A 84 -5.93 -5.34 -11.98
CA LYS A 84 -4.85 -4.64 -12.68
C LYS A 84 -4.15 -5.62 -13.61
N LEU A 85 -4.62 -5.72 -14.85
CA LEU A 85 -4.14 -6.72 -15.82
C LEU A 85 -2.68 -6.46 -16.25
N ASP A 86 -2.25 -5.21 -16.13
CA ASP A 86 -0.92 -4.66 -16.33
C ASP A 86 0.04 -4.92 -15.15
N SER A 87 -0.46 -5.37 -14.00
CA SER A 87 0.39 -5.65 -12.85
C SER A 87 1.20 -6.94 -13.04
N ALA A 88 2.53 -6.81 -13.06
CA ALA A 88 3.45 -7.95 -13.13
C ALA A 88 3.32 -8.90 -11.92
N THR A 89 3.03 -8.38 -10.73
CA THR A 89 3.05 -9.14 -9.47
C THR A 89 1.68 -9.68 -9.05
N THR A 90 0.61 -8.89 -9.15
CA THR A 90 -0.70 -9.31 -8.62
C THR A 90 -1.84 -8.70 -9.43
N LYS A 91 -2.44 -9.53 -10.28
CA LYS A 91 -3.54 -9.16 -11.18
C LYS A 91 -4.83 -8.80 -10.46
N ILE A 92 -5.09 -9.37 -9.27
CA ILE A 92 -6.30 -9.14 -8.49
C ILE A 92 -5.94 -8.83 -7.04
N ARG A 93 -6.41 -7.70 -6.52
CA ARG A 93 -6.16 -7.26 -5.15
C ARG A 93 -7.48 -7.05 -4.41
N PRO A 94 -7.76 -7.75 -3.31
CA PRO A 94 -8.87 -7.43 -2.43
C PRO A 94 -8.64 -6.06 -1.78
N VAL A 95 -9.60 -5.15 -1.93
CA VAL A 95 -9.60 -3.85 -1.25
C VAL A 95 -10.72 -3.84 -0.24
N PHE A 96 -10.37 -3.52 1.01
CA PHE A 96 -11.27 -3.44 2.15
C PHE A 96 -11.62 -1.99 2.46
N GLU A 97 -12.82 -1.76 2.98
CA GLU A 97 -13.33 -0.43 3.28
C GLU A 97 -13.73 -0.31 4.76
N ALA A 98 -12.80 0.15 5.59
CA ALA A 98 -13.02 0.38 7.02
C ALA A 98 -13.83 1.65 7.35
N SER A 99 -14.18 2.44 6.33
CA SER A 99 -15.07 3.60 6.47
C SER A 99 -16.56 3.24 6.26
N ALA A 100 -16.88 1.98 5.99
CA ALA A 100 -18.26 1.55 5.80
C ALA A 100 -19.04 1.64 7.13
N ARG A 101 -20.12 2.42 7.10
CA ARG A 101 -20.99 2.69 8.25
C ARG A 101 -22.45 2.78 7.85
N GLU A 102 -23.32 2.52 8.80
CA GLU A 102 -24.73 2.88 8.67
C GLU A 102 -24.91 4.40 8.87
N LYS A 103 -26.08 4.91 8.48
CA LYS A 103 -26.38 6.33 8.62
C LYS A 103 -26.28 6.74 10.09
N GLU A 104 -25.63 7.86 10.37
CA GLU A 104 -25.46 8.45 11.71
C GLU A 104 -24.70 7.58 12.73
N LYS A 105 -24.06 6.49 12.31
CA LYS A 105 -23.21 5.63 13.15
C LYS A 105 -21.74 5.80 12.79
N PRO A 106 -20.80 5.68 13.74
CA PRO A 106 -19.36 5.75 13.44
C PRO A 106 -18.90 4.53 12.64
N SER A 107 -17.89 4.72 11.78
CA SER A 107 -17.13 3.64 11.14
C SER A 107 -15.93 3.23 11.99
N LEU A 108 -15.31 2.09 11.66
CA LEU A 108 -14.04 1.68 12.28
C LEU A 108 -12.98 2.78 12.16
N ASN A 109 -12.84 3.40 10.99
CA ASN A 109 -11.89 4.48 10.77
C ASN A 109 -12.18 5.74 11.60
N ASP A 110 -13.44 6.01 11.95
CA ASP A 110 -13.80 7.14 12.82
C ASP A 110 -13.32 6.88 14.26
N CYS A 111 -13.33 5.61 14.69
CA CYS A 111 -12.94 5.18 16.04
C CYS A 111 -11.44 4.89 16.22
N LEU A 112 -10.64 4.96 15.16
CA LEU A 112 -9.19 4.75 15.21
C LEU A 112 -8.42 6.06 15.00
N TYR A 113 -7.36 6.27 15.77
CA TYR A 113 -6.36 7.29 15.46
C TYR A 113 -5.63 6.90 14.18
N LYS A 114 -5.56 7.83 13.22
CA LYS A 114 -4.78 7.64 11.99
C LYS A 114 -3.28 7.41 12.28
N GLY A 115 -2.81 7.91 13.41
CA GLY A 115 -1.39 8.02 13.74
C GLY A 115 -0.75 9.24 13.08
N VAL A 116 0.48 9.53 13.47
CA VAL A 116 1.28 10.60 12.89
C VAL A 116 1.69 10.19 11.48
N ASN A 117 1.76 11.13 10.55
CA ASN A 117 2.36 10.84 9.25
C ASN A 117 3.87 10.67 9.44
N LEU A 118 4.33 9.43 9.39
CA LEU A 118 5.75 9.08 9.49
C LEU A 118 6.41 8.98 8.10
N PHE A 119 5.65 9.16 7.02
CA PHE A 119 6.23 9.13 5.68
C PHE A 119 7.02 10.40 5.41
N GLU A 120 8.18 10.21 4.82
CA GLU A 120 8.93 11.26 4.15
C GLU A 120 8.07 11.88 3.04
N LEU A 121 8.26 13.17 2.77
CA LEU A 121 7.59 13.82 1.64
C LEU A 121 8.18 13.26 0.35
N ILE A 122 7.33 12.98 -0.64
CA ILE A 122 7.77 12.49 -1.96
C ILE A 122 8.88 13.38 -2.55
N PRO A 123 8.76 14.73 -2.54
CA PRO A 123 9.84 15.63 -2.98
C PRO A 123 11.17 15.35 -2.28
N ASP A 124 11.17 15.24 -0.96
CA ASP A 124 12.41 15.06 -0.18
C ASP A 124 13.11 13.73 -0.52
N ILE A 125 12.34 12.66 -0.77
CA ILE A 125 12.89 11.37 -1.21
C ILE A 125 13.48 11.50 -2.62
N LEU A 126 12.77 12.16 -3.54
CA LEU A 126 13.23 12.35 -4.91
C LEU A 126 14.50 13.23 -4.97
N ASP A 127 14.55 14.29 -4.16
CA ASP A 127 15.73 15.16 -4.07
C ASP A 127 16.95 14.38 -3.56
N ARG A 128 16.78 13.56 -2.51
CA ARG A 128 17.85 12.67 -2.02
C ARG A 128 18.25 11.62 -3.04
N PHE A 129 17.28 11.03 -3.72
CA PHE A 129 17.53 10.07 -4.80
C PHE A 129 18.43 10.67 -5.88
N ARG A 130 18.20 11.95 -6.23
CA ARG A 130 18.98 12.67 -7.24
C ARG A 130 20.39 13.09 -6.83
N ILE A 131 20.77 12.94 -5.55
CA ILE A 131 22.16 13.15 -5.09
C ILE A 131 23.08 12.07 -5.66
N TYR A 132 22.54 10.88 -5.95
CA TYR A 132 23.33 9.71 -6.32
C TYR A 132 23.39 9.53 -7.85
N PRO A 133 24.56 9.19 -8.41
CA PRO A 133 24.70 8.84 -9.82
C PRO A 133 24.10 7.46 -10.15
N VAL A 134 24.00 6.58 -9.15
CA VAL A 134 23.42 5.23 -9.30
C VAL A 134 22.15 5.14 -8.47
N GLY A 135 20.99 5.08 -9.12
CA GLY A 135 19.69 4.93 -8.48
C GLY A 135 19.37 3.47 -8.15
N ILE A 136 18.68 3.23 -7.04
CA ILE A 136 18.18 1.93 -6.60
C ILE A 136 16.72 2.09 -6.16
N VAL A 137 15.85 1.28 -6.76
CA VAL A 137 14.41 1.22 -6.44
C VAL A 137 14.08 -0.20 -6.00
N ALA A 138 13.25 -0.35 -4.98
CA ALA A 138 12.76 -1.66 -4.52
C ALA A 138 11.34 -1.59 -3.94
N ASP A 139 10.64 -2.72 -3.93
CA ASP A 139 9.30 -2.94 -3.35
C ASP A 139 9.42 -3.84 -2.10
N ILE A 140 8.66 -3.52 -1.04
CA ILE A 140 8.41 -4.45 0.07
C ILE A 140 7.21 -5.35 -0.30
N GLU A 141 7.46 -6.65 -0.40
CA GLU A 141 6.42 -7.60 -0.75
C GLU A 141 5.29 -7.57 0.29
N LYS A 142 4.07 -7.26 -0.18
CA LYS A 142 2.85 -7.31 0.64
C LYS A 142 3.02 -6.58 1.99
N ALA A 143 3.69 -5.42 1.98
CA ALA A 143 4.15 -4.71 3.17
C ALA A 143 3.11 -4.64 4.32
N PHE A 144 1.88 -4.22 4.01
CA PHE A 144 0.79 -4.14 5.00
C PHE A 144 0.46 -5.47 5.68
N LEU A 145 0.67 -6.60 5.01
CA LEU A 145 0.37 -7.94 5.53
C LEU A 145 1.52 -8.51 6.39
N MET A 146 2.63 -7.77 6.56
CA MET A 146 3.75 -8.24 7.38
C MET A 146 3.52 -8.03 8.88
N PRO A 147 3.10 -6.84 9.37
CA PRO A 147 2.77 -6.66 10.78
C PRO A 147 1.53 -7.46 11.19
N SER A 148 1.62 -8.10 12.34
CA SER A 148 0.56 -8.90 12.96
C SER A 148 -0.37 -8.01 13.77
N VAL A 149 -1.67 -8.27 13.71
CA VAL A 149 -2.64 -7.61 14.59
C VAL A 149 -2.83 -8.46 15.85
N ALA A 150 -2.76 -7.81 17.00
CA ALA A 150 -2.98 -8.42 18.30
C ALA A 150 -4.33 -9.16 18.33
N PRO A 151 -4.42 -10.39 18.86
CA PRO A 151 -5.64 -11.21 18.80
C PRO A 151 -6.92 -10.49 19.22
N LYS A 152 -6.85 -9.68 20.27
CA LYS A 152 -7.97 -8.89 20.80
C LYS A 152 -8.60 -7.89 19.80
N ASP A 153 -7.82 -7.44 18.81
CA ASP A 153 -8.25 -6.41 17.86
C ASP A 153 -8.70 -7.03 16.51
N ARG A 154 -8.44 -8.33 16.28
CA ARG A 154 -8.70 -9.00 15.00
C ARG A 154 -10.19 -9.09 14.65
N ASP A 155 -11.06 -9.16 15.67
CA ASP A 155 -12.51 -9.23 15.45
C ASP A 155 -13.10 -7.94 14.87
N TYR A 156 -12.36 -6.83 14.91
CA TYR A 156 -12.74 -5.60 14.22
C TYR A 156 -12.29 -5.56 12.75
N LEU A 157 -11.65 -6.63 12.28
CA LEU A 157 -11.19 -6.81 10.90
C LEU A 157 -11.84 -8.06 10.26
N ARG A 158 -13.08 -8.40 10.66
CA ARG A 158 -13.81 -9.52 10.06
C ARG A 158 -14.25 -9.18 8.64
N PHE A 159 -14.53 -10.17 7.83
CA PHE A 159 -15.14 -10.02 6.51
C PHE A 159 -15.87 -11.31 6.11
N PHE A 160 -16.71 -11.23 5.08
CA PHE A 160 -17.40 -12.39 4.53
C PHE A 160 -16.60 -12.99 3.39
N PHE A 161 -16.21 -14.25 3.50
CA PHE A 161 -15.50 -14.95 2.43
C PHE A 161 -16.39 -15.05 1.17
N PRO A 162 -15.85 -14.79 -0.04
CA PRO A 162 -16.63 -14.80 -1.29
C PRO A 162 -17.07 -16.22 -1.68
N CYS A 163 -18.17 -16.69 -1.12
CA CYS A 163 -18.77 -18.00 -1.40
C CYS A 163 -20.29 -17.91 -1.57
N ASN A 164 -20.88 -18.91 -2.24
CA ASN A 164 -22.25 -18.82 -2.77
C ASN A 164 -23.36 -19.15 -1.76
N GLU A 165 -23.06 -19.90 -0.69
CA GLU A 165 -24.11 -20.62 0.05
C GLU A 165 -24.10 -20.39 1.56
N LYS A 166 -22.99 -19.91 2.14
CA LYS A 166 -22.85 -19.75 3.59
C LYS A 166 -22.24 -18.40 3.93
N GLN A 167 -22.69 -17.78 5.02
CA GLN A 167 -22.02 -16.62 5.61
C GLN A 167 -20.73 -17.08 6.30
N LEU A 168 -19.72 -17.44 5.52
CA LEU A 168 -18.41 -17.77 6.05
C LEU A 168 -17.71 -16.49 6.49
N VAL A 169 -17.41 -16.40 7.78
CA VAL A 169 -16.77 -15.24 8.39
C VAL A 169 -15.30 -15.56 8.64
N TYR A 170 -14.45 -14.68 8.12
CA TYR A 170 -13.00 -14.70 8.33
C TYR A 170 -12.59 -13.41 9.02
N ARG A 171 -11.40 -13.40 9.63
CA ARG A 171 -10.79 -12.18 10.16
C ARG A 171 -9.33 -12.08 9.75
N HIS A 172 -8.83 -10.86 9.66
CA HIS A 172 -7.42 -10.63 9.39
C HIS A 172 -6.57 -10.81 10.65
N CYS A 173 -5.47 -11.54 10.50
CA CYS A 173 -4.42 -11.70 11.52
C CYS A 173 -3.30 -10.67 11.35
N ARG A 174 -3.30 -9.95 10.22
CA ARG A 174 -2.28 -8.96 9.82
C ARG A 174 -2.92 -7.60 9.56
N VAL A 175 -2.10 -6.56 9.49
CA VAL A 175 -2.57 -5.22 9.16
C VAL A 175 -3.19 -5.22 7.75
N VAL A 176 -4.27 -4.46 7.56
CA VAL A 176 -5.07 -4.49 6.31
C VAL A 176 -5.04 -3.13 5.65
N PHE A 177 -4.85 -3.12 4.34
CA PHE A 177 -5.00 -1.89 3.57
C PHE A 177 -6.45 -1.38 3.60
N GLY A 178 -6.66 -0.08 3.80
CA GLY A 178 -7.98 0.56 3.89
C GLY A 178 -8.41 0.94 5.31
N VAL A 179 -7.70 0.48 6.33
CA VAL A 179 -7.82 1.02 7.70
C VAL A 179 -6.94 2.26 7.84
N SER A 180 -7.46 3.32 8.45
CA SER A 180 -6.82 4.64 8.52
C SER A 180 -5.47 4.62 9.24
N SER A 181 -5.31 3.76 10.24
CA SER A 181 -4.09 3.58 11.03
C SER A 181 -3.05 2.69 10.38
N SER A 182 -3.40 1.88 9.38
CA SER A 182 -2.49 0.89 8.78
C SER A 182 -1.18 1.47 8.26
N PRO A 183 -1.15 2.64 7.59
CA PRO A 183 0.10 3.25 7.12
C PRO A 183 1.04 3.60 8.27
N TYR A 184 0.49 4.15 9.37
CA TYR A 184 1.27 4.44 10.57
C TYR A 184 1.81 3.16 11.21
N LEU A 185 0.98 2.12 11.36
CA LEU A 185 1.39 0.86 11.98
C LEU A 185 2.51 0.15 11.21
N LEU A 186 2.43 0.14 9.87
CA LEU A 186 3.48 -0.39 9.00
C LEU A 186 4.77 0.40 9.19
N ASN A 187 4.70 1.73 9.06
CA ASN A 187 5.89 2.57 9.10
C ASN A 187 6.54 2.58 10.50
N ALA A 188 5.75 2.63 11.57
CA ALA A 188 6.26 2.51 12.93
C ALA A 188 7.01 1.18 13.16
N SER A 189 6.56 0.08 12.52
CA SER A 189 7.22 -1.21 12.59
C SER A 189 8.57 -1.21 11.85
N ILE A 190 8.62 -0.62 10.66
CA ILE A 190 9.86 -0.47 9.88
C ILE A 190 10.84 0.46 10.60
N MET A 191 10.38 1.62 11.09
CA MET A 191 11.24 2.56 11.83
C MET A 191 11.83 1.93 13.08
N HIS A 192 11.03 1.20 13.86
CA HIS A 192 11.52 0.47 15.02
C HIS A 192 12.56 -0.59 14.63
N LEU A 193 12.34 -1.32 13.53
CA LEU A 193 13.32 -2.27 13.00
C LEU A 193 14.65 -1.59 12.65
N LEU A 194 14.60 -0.48 11.90
CA LEU A 194 15.78 0.28 11.49
C LEU A 194 16.49 0.97 12.67
N GLU A 195 15.79 1.28 13.76
CA GLU A 195 16.36 1.84 14.99
C GLU A 195 17.13 0.83 15.82
N ASN A 196 16.73 -0.44 15.74
CA ASN A 196 17.28 -1.52 16.56
C ASN A 196 18.17 -2.48 15.75
N CYS A 197 18.60 -2.09 14.55
CA CYS A 197 19.49 -2.90 13.73
C CYS A 197 20.89 -3.04 14.37
N ASN A 198 21.62 -4.08 13.97
CA ASN A 198 23.03 -4.26 14.35
C ASN A 198 23.88 -3.03 13.96
N SER A 199 24.88 -2.71 14.79
CA SER A 199 25.83 -1.60 14.57
C SER A 199 26.54 -1.66 13.22
N GLU A 200 26.82 -2.86 12.69
CA GLU A 200 27.48 -3.03 11.38
C GLU A 200 26.61 -2.59 10.18
N CYS A 201 25.29 -2.55 10.38
CA CYS A 201 24.32 -2.15 9.36
C CYS A 201 23.74 -0.75 9.60
N LYS A 202 24.22 -0.04 10.64
CA LYS A 202 23.65 1.25 11.08
C LYS A 202 23.64 2.31 10.00
N GLU A 203 24.66 2.37 9.15
CA GLU A 203 24.72 3.31 8.03
C GLU A 203 23.61 3.06 7.00
N VAL A 204 23.43 1.80 6.60
CA VAL A 204 22.36 1.39 5.67
C VAL A 204 20.99 1.62 6.29
N ALA A 205 20.82 1.31 7.59
CA ALA A 205 19.56 1.54 8.28
C ALA A 205 19.20 3.04 8.35
N LEU A 206 20.18 3.92 8.63
CA LEU A 206 19.96 5.38 8.61
C LEU A 206 19.53 5.87 7.24
N LYS A 207 20.14 5.35 6.17
CA LYS A 207 19.76 5.66 4.80
C LYS A 207 18.32 5.21 4.50
N LEU A 208 17.99 3.97 4.85
CA LEU A 208 16.67 3.37 4.63
C LEU A 208 15.54 4.16 5.31
N LYS A 209 15.77 4.70 6.51
CA LYS A 209 14.77 5.53 7.21
C LYS A 209 14.23 6.68 6.35
N SER A 210 15.11 7.28 5.55
CA SER A 210 14.77 8.41 4.67
C SER A 210 14.43 8.00 3.22
N SER A 211 14.45 6.70 2.92
CA SER A 211 14.30 6.16 1.56
C SER A 211 12.94 5.49 1.31
N PHE A 212 12.14 5.25 2.35
CA PHE A 212 10.85 4.59 2.21
C PHE A 212 9.69 5.57 2.03
N TYR A 213 8.86 5.29 1.04
CA TYR A 213 7.50 5.81 0.92
C TYR A 213 6.51 4.65 0.91
N VAL A 214 5.85 4.43 2.05
CA VAL A 214 4.95 3.29 2.28
C VAL A 214 5.67 1.95 2.06
N ASP A 215 5.47 1.31 0.91
CA ASP A 215 6.02 0.02 0.50
C ASP A 215 7.15 0.15 -0.54
N ASN A 216 7.45 1.36 -1.01
CA ASN A 216 8.52 1.60 -2.00
C ASN A 216 9.76 2.16 -1.33
N CYS A 217 10.92 1.57 -1.63
CA CYS A 217 12.23 2.12 -1.32
C CYS A 217 12.79 2.81 -2.55
N VAL A 218 13.16 4.08 -2.43
CA VAL A 218 13.80 4.86 -3.51
C VAL A 218 15.03 5.55 -2.93
N THR A 219 16.20 5.16 -3.42
CA THR A 219 17.50 5.62 -2.91
C THR A 219 18.57 5.47 -3.98
N GLY A 220 19.84 5.71 -3.68
CA GLY A 220 20.93 5.47 -4.63
C GLY A 220 22.26 5.26 -3.94
N VAL A 221 23.33 5.01 -4.69
CA VAL A 221 24.71 4.84 -4.20
C VAL A 221 25.68 5.63 -5.10
N PHE A 222 26.93 5.84 -4.65
CA PHE A 222 27.88 6.64 -5.43
C PHE A 222 28.62 5.85 -6.51
N SER A 223 28.62 4.52 -6.40
CA SER A 223 29.28 3.62 -7.35
C SER A 223 28.50 2.32 -7.54
N ALA A 224 28.68 1.66 -8.69
CA ALA A 224 28.06 0.36 -8.95
C ALA A 224 28.54 -0.73 -7.97
N ASP A 225 29.76 -0.61 -7.45
CA ASP A 225 30.35 -1.54 -6.49
C ASP A 225 29.65 -1.51 -5.13
N GLU A 226 29.03 -0.38 -4.76
CA GLU A 226 28.26 -0.23 -3.51
C GLU A 226 26.88 -0.88 -3.57
N ILE A 227 26.34 -1.17 -4.76
CA ILE A 227 24.99 -1.73 -4.92
C ILE A 227 24.85 -3.02 -4.11
N GLU A 228 25.83 -3.93 -4.23
CA GLU A 228 25.68 -5.23 -3.60
C GLU A 228 25.76 -5.19 -2.09
N ILE A 229 26.69 -4.39 -1.57
CA ILE A 229 26.81 -4.18 -0.13
C ILE A 229 25.51 -3.58 0.41
N PHE A 230 24.92 -2.63 -0.32
CA PHE A 230 23.65 -2.03 0.06
C PHE A 230 22.50 -3.03 0.05
N ILE A 231 22.36 -3.84 -1.00
CA ILE A 231 21.29 -4.84 -1.14
C ILE A 231 21.42 -5.93 -0.08
N GLU A 232 22.62 -6.46 0.13
CA GLU A 232 22.89 -7.51 1.13
C GLU A 232 22.52 -7.03 2.53
N LYS A 233 23.05 -5.86 2.95
CA LYS A 233 22.75 -5.28 4.25
C LYS A 233 21.27 -4.93 4.40
N THR A 234 20.63 -4.43 3.34
CA THR A 234 19.21 -4.12 3.35
C THR A 234 18.37 -5.37 3.55
N LYS A 235 18.64 -6.45 2.79
CA LYS A 235 17.94 -7.73 2.94
C LYS A 235 18.15 -8.32 4.33
N LEU A 236 19.38 -8.24 4.86
CA LEU A 236 19.69 -8.69 6.21
C LEU A 236 18.81 -7.97 7.25
N ILE A 237 18.86 -6.63 7.29
CA ILE A 237 18.07 -5.83 8.24
C ILE A 237 16.57 -6.13 8.10
N MET A 238 16.05 -6.08 6.87
CA MET A 238 14.61 -6.14 6.64
C MET A 238 14.04 -7.55 6.88
N SER A 239 14.86 -8.59 6.69
CA SER A 239 14.48 -9.99 6.99
C SER A 239 14.19 -10.25 8.46
N GLU A 240 14.84 -9.53 9.38
CA GLU A 240 14.60 -9.67 10.83
C GLU A 240 13.15 -9.29 11.21
N GLY A 241 12.54 -8.37 10.47
CA GLY A 241 11.14 -7.98 10.62
C GLY A 241 10.17 -8.70 9.67
N CYS A 242 10.63 -9.73 8.96
CA CYS A 242 9.90 -10.41 7.87
C CYS A 242 9.50 -9.49 6.70
N PHE A 243 10.21 -8.38 6.49
CA PHE A 243 9.98 -7.51 5.34
C PHE A 243 10.88 -7.95 4.18
N ASN A 244 10.30 -8.67 3.22
CA ASN A 244 11.01 -9.09 2.03
C ASN A 244 11.06 -7.96 0.99
N LEU A 245 12.24 -7.36 0.78
CA LEU A 245 12.44 -6.43 -0.34
C LEU A 245 12.76 -7.19 -1.62
N ARG A 246 12.09 -6.81 -2.71
CA ARG A 246 12.18 -7.44 -4.02
C ARG A 246 12.19 -6.38 -5.12
N ILE A 247 12.38 -6.84 -6.36
CA ILE A 247 12.32 -6.01 -7.57
C ILE A 247 13.33 -4.85 -7.43
N PHE A 248 14.58 -5.21 -7.18
CA PHE A 248 15.65 -4.23 -7.17
C PHE A 248 15.91 -3.79 -8.61
N GLU A 249 15.62 -2.54 -8.93
CA GLU A 249 15.89 -1.92 -10.22
C GLU A 249 16.96 -0.85 -10.03
N SER A 250 17.93 -0.80 -10.96
CA SER A 250 19.02 0.18 -10.93
C SER A 250 19.46 0.57 -12.33
N ASN A 251 19.96 1.80 -12.49
CA ASN A 251 20.57 2.28 -13.74
C ASN A 251 22.02 1.77 -13.94
N ALA A 252 22.56 1.01 -12.99
CA ALA A 252 23.84 0.31 -13.11
C ALA A 252 23.70 -1.17 -12.76
N ALA A 253 24.55 -2.00 -13.36
CA ALA A 253 24.56 -3.44 -13.12
C ALA A 253 25.42 -3.78 -11.90
N SER A 254 25.06 -4.85 -11.20
CA SER A 254 25.82 -5.47 -10.12
C SER A 254 25.64 -7.00 -10.19
N LYS A 255 26.16 -7.74 -9.21
CA LYS A 255 26.03 -9.21 -9.20
C LYS A 255 24.60 -9.69 -8.99
N SER A 256 23.79 -9.00 -8.16
CA SER A 256 22.40 -9.39 -7.87
C SER A 256 21.34 -8.60 -8.66
N VAL A 257 21.76 -7.57 -9.41
CA VAL A 257 20.84 -6.68 -10.13
C VAL A 257 21.38 -6.39 -11.51
N ASP A 258 20.62 -6.78 -12.52
CA ASP A 258 20.87 -6.35 -13.89
C ASP A 258 20.54 -4.86 -14.04
N LYS A 259 21.28 -4.17 -14.92
CA LYS A 259 20.94 -2.79 -15.27
C LYS A 259 19.53 -2.78 -15.87
N HIS A 260 18.62 -2.06 -15.23
CA HIS A 260 17.32 -1.73 -15.81
C HIS A 260 17.55 -0.80 -17.01
N SER A 261 16.81 -1.05 -18.09
CA SER A 261 16.80 -0.22 -19.29
C SER A 261 15.37 0.19 -19.59
N GLY A 262 15.18 1.46 -19.97
CA GLY A 262 13.88 2.09 -20.19
C GLY A 262 13.32 2.79 -18.95
N GLU A 263 11.99 2.89 -18.93
CA GLU A 263 11.22 3.70 -17.99
C GLU A 263 10.58 2.85 -16.91
N THR A 264 10.76 3.24 -15.65
CA THR A 264 10.05 2.65 -14.49
C THR A 264 9.31 3.73 -13.71
N PHE A 265 8.25 3.35 -13.00
CA PHE A 265 7.50 4.28 -12.16
C PHE A 265 8.10 4.36 -10.76
N ILE A 266 8.51 5.56 -10.33
CA ILE A 266 8.96 5.83 -8.97
C ILE A 266 8.05 6.87 -8.32
N LEU A 267 7.44 6.54 -7.18
CA LEU A 267 6.62 7.46 -6.37
C LEU A 267 5.56 8.28 -7.15
N GLY A 268 5.06 7.75 -8.27
CA GLY A 268 4.05 8.41 -9.11
C GLY A 268 4.59 9.21 -10.30
N ILE A 269 5.91 9.31 -10.45
CA ILE A 269 6.59 9.85 -11.65
C ILE A 269 7.33 8.73 -12.39
N ILE A 270 7.89 9.05 -13.56
CA ILE A 270 8.65 8.12 -14.39
C ILE A 270 10.15 8.41 -14.21
N TRP A 271 10.95 7.38 -14.03
CA TRP A 271 12.41 7.43 -14.10
C TRP A 271 12.89 6.68 -15.34
N ASP A 272 13.52 7.42 -16.24
CA ASP A 272 14.25 6.88 -17.38
C ASP A 272 15.65 6.50 -16.92
N SER A 273 15.85 5.21 -16.72
CA SER A 273 17.11 4.65 -16.21
C SER A 273 18.29 4.73 -17.20
N ASP A 274 18.01 4.86 -18.50
CA ASP A 274 19.06 4.94 -19.53
C ASP A 274 19.69 6.33 -19.58
N ASN A 275 18.85 7.36 -19.51
CA ASN A 275 19.27 8.76 -19.52
C ASN A 275 19.44 9.35 -18.11
N ASP A 276 19.00 8.61 -17.09
CA ASP A 276 18.90 9.04 -15.70
C ASP A 276 18.08 10.33 -15.52
N VAL A 277 16.88 10.37 -16.12
CA VAL A 277 15.98 11.54 -16.12
C VAL A 277 14.64 11.23 -15.45
N LEU A 278 14.14 12.17 -14.64
CA LEU A 278 12.79 12.13 -14.08
C LEU A 278 11.78 12.82 -15.01
N LYS A 279 10.64 12.17 -15.26
CA LYS A 279 9.56 12.67 -16.12
C LYS A 279 8.23 12.58 -15.40
N CYS A 280 7.38 13.61 -15.55
CA CYS A 280 5.98 13.50 -15.11
C CYS A 280 5.16 12.71 -16.13
N CYS A 281 4.28 11.83 -15.66
CA CYS A 281 3.41 11.08 -16.56
C CYS A 281 2.33 12.01 -17.14
N THR A 282 2.47 12.35 -18.42
CA THR A 282 1.55 13.22 -19.15
C THR A 282 0.93 12.46 -20.31
N ASN A 283 -0.03 11.56 -20.03
CA ASN A 283 -0.83 10.98 -21.10
C ASN A 283 -2.02 11.90 -21.44
N PHE A 284 -1.85 12.68 -22.51
CA PHE A 284 -2.87 13.56 -23.06
C PHE A 284 -3.48 13.05 -24.36
N ASP A 285 -3.20 11.80 -24.77
CA ASP A 285 -3.61 11.22 -26.06
C ASP A 285 -5.13 11.29 -26.31
N SER A 286 -5.91 11.47 -25.24
CA SER A 286 -7.37 11.65 -25.26
C SER A 286 -7.90 13.07 -25.58
N LEU A 287 -7.05 14.08 -25.75
CA LEU A 287 -7.48 15.47 -26.00
C LEU A 287 -7.46 15.78 -27.51
N THR A 288 -8.36 15.18 -28.27
CA THR A 288 -8.60 15.60 -29.65
C THR A 288 -9.53 16.83 -29.69
N CYS A 289 -9.35 17.72 -30.67
CA CYS A 289 -10.17 18.92 -30.86
C CYS A 289 -11.67 18.64 -31.06
N GLU A 290 -12.05 17.38 -31.27
CA GLU A 290 -13.42 16.94 -31.55
C GLU A 290 -14.24 16.64 -30.28
N VAL A 291 -13.62 16.66 -29.10
CA VAL A 291 -14.32 16.38 -27.84
C VAL A 291 -15.01 17.64 -27.33
N LYS A 292 -16.34 17.57 -27.11
CA LYS A 292 -17.10 18.63 -26.43
C LYS A 292 -16.52 18.88 -25.03
N ILE A 293 -15.85 20.03 -24.86
CA ILE A 293 -15.21 20.40 -23.60
C ILE A 293 -16.29 20.68 -22.55
N ARG A 294 -16.20 19.97 -21.41
CA ARG A 294 -17.05 20.16 -20.23
C ARG A 294 -16.18 20.52 -19.05
N LYS A 295 -16.74 21.25 -18.06
CA LYS A 295 -16.05 21.56 -16.79
C LYS A 295 -15.38 20.33 -16.16
N ARG A 296 -16.10 19.21 -16.13
CA ARG A 296 -15.59 17.91 -15.61
C ARG A 296 -14.40 17.37 -16.39
N LEU A 297 -14.35 17.57 -17.71
CA LEU A 297 -13.22 17.14 -18.54
C LEU A 297 -11.99 17.98 -18.20
N VAL A 298 -12.11 19.31 -18.19
CA VAL A 298 -11.03 20.23 -17.80
C VAL A 298 -10.48 19.86 -16.42
N LEU A 299 -11.36 19.72 -15.42
CA LEU A 299 -10.97 19.30 -14.07
C LEU A 299 -10.23 17.97 -14.07
N SER A 300 -10.76 16.95 -14.74
CA SER A 300 -10.10 15.64 -14.79
C SER A 300 -8.74 15.69 -15.47
N THR A 301 -8.58 16.49 -16.52
CA THR A 301 -7.33 16.62 -17.28
C THR A 301 -6.25 17.33 -16.48
N VAL A 302 -6.59 18.46 -15.84
CA VAL A 302 -5.62 19.20 -15.02
C VAL A 302 -5.17 18.37 -13.82
N GLN A 303 -6.09 17.63 -13.20
CA GLN A 303 -5.80 16.77 -12.05
C GLN A 303 -5.06 15.47 -12.41
N LYS A 304 -4.93 15.11 -13.71
CA LYS A 304 -4.10 13.97 -14.14
C LYS A 304 -2.61 14.25 -13.95
N VAL A 305 -2.20 15.52 -13.99
CA VAL A 305 -0.78 15.88 -13.89
C VAL A 305 -0.34 15.77 -12.44
N PHE A 306 0.32 14.66 -12.13
CA PHE A 306 1.01 14.47 -10.86
C PHE A 306 2.43 15.00 -10.97
N ASP A 307 2.70 16.12 -10.30
CA ASP A 307 3.97 16.83 -10.34
C ASP A 307 4.42 17.19 -8.92
N PRO A 308 5.00 16.23 -8.17
CA PRO A 308 5.29 16.40 -6.75
C PRO A 308 6.38 17.44 -6.49
N ILE A 309 7.34 17.59 -7.41
CA ILE A 309 8.49 18.52 -7.29
C ILE A 309 8.31 19.82 -8.07
N GLY A 310 7.18 20.01 -8.77
CA GLY A 310 6.83 21.27 -9.42
C GLY A 310 7.53 21.53 -10.76
N MET A 311 8.07 20.50 -11.43
CA MET A 311 8.76 20.63 -12.73
C MET A 311 7.88 21.23 -13.83
N LEU A 312 6.58 20.94 -13.78
CA LEU A 312 5.58 21.38 -14.75
C LEU A 312 4.73 22.55 -14.23
N ALA A 313 5.12 23.20 -13.12
CA ALA A 313 4.38 24.32 -12.55
C ALA A 313 4.11 25.45 -13.57
N PRO A 314 5.08 25.88 -14.41
CA PRO A 314 4.82 26.92 -15.42
C PRO A 314 3.78 26.50 -16.45
N SER A 315 3.83 25.25 -16.93
CA SER A 315 2.92 24.72 -17.94
C SER A 315 1.52 24.42 -17.38
N THR A 316 1.42 24.09 -16.08
CA THR A 316 0.14 23.79 -15.42
C THR A 316 -0.55 25.01 -14.82
N LEU A 317 0.07 26.19 -14.82
CA LEU A 317 -0.49 27.41 -14.25
C LEU A 317 -1.78 27.85 -14.95
N LEU A 318 -1.75 28.02 -16.28
CA LEU A 318 -2.93 28.48 -17.03
C LEU A 318 -4.12 27.52 -16.89
N PRO A 319 -3.95 26.19 -17.01
CA PRO A 319 -5.05 25.26 -16.76
C PRO A 319 -5.59 25.31 -15.32
N LYS A 320 -4.74 25.56 -14.31
CA LYS A 320 -5.17 25.70 -12.91
C LYS A 320 -5.94 27.00 -12.67
N LEU A 321 -5.54 28.12 -13.27
CA LEU A 321 -6.28 29.38 -13.22
C LEU A 321 -7.65 29.25 -13.88
N LEU A 322 -7.71 28.58 -15.04
CA LEU A 322 -8.97 28.29 -15.72
C LEU A 322 -9.96 27.52 -14.81
N LEU A 323 -9.48 26.62 -13.95
CA LEU A 323 -10.36 25.92 -12.99
C LEU A 323 -10.93 26.82 -11.90
N GLN A 324 -10.31 27.95 -11.59
CA GLN A 324 -10.80 28.90 -10.59
C GLN A 324 -11.95 29.76 -11.14
N GLU A 325 -11.96 29.99 -12.46
CA GLU A 325 -12.96 30.80 -13.15
C GLU A 325 -14.20 30.01 -13.62
N ILE A 326 -14.08 28.68 -13.67
CA ILE A 326 -15.11 27.76 -14.17
C ILE A 326 -16.05 27.30 -13.06
#